data_AF-A0A520C478-F1
#
_entry.id   AF-A0A520C478-F1
#
_cell.length_a   1.000
_cell.length_b   1.000
_cell.length_c   1.000
_cell.angle_alpha   90.00
_cell.angle_beta   90.00
_cell.angle_gamma   90.00
#
_symmetry.space_group_name_H-M   'P 1'
#
loop_
_entity.id
_entity.type
_entity.pdbx_description
1 polymer ?
#
loop_
_entity_poly.entity_id
_entity_poly.type
_entity_poly.pdbx_seq_one_letter_code
_entity_poly.pdbx_strand_id
1 'polypeptide(L)'
;PVDFSDQNFISNLSSLLGYYAYTIIGLDKDSFSKLGGTPMYLKAQMLMNIAQTAGNKGWKANDGLRNRFWLNENLLNTSFRDLRVFIYNYHLNGLDKLQENIPNGAKNILTLLNDLQVLDKQKLGSIFPNVYLASKADELSNVLSTLDLADRIKAYNLLSEIDPANIGKYEALKKAR
;
A
#
# COMPACT_ATOMS: atom_id res chain seq x y z
N PRO A 1 27.57 -16.02 4.52
CA PRO A 1 27.29 -15.00 3.48
C PRO A 1 25.96 -15.31 2.80
N VAL A 2 25.17 -14.30 2.41
CA VAL A 2 23.98 -14.49 1.60
C VAL A 2 24.31 -14.04 0.19
N ASP A 3 24.36 -14.98 -0.75
CA ASP A 3 24.70 -14.70 -2.15
C ASP A 3 23.44 -14.38 -2.96
N PHE A 4 23.51 -13.32 -3.77
CA PHE A 4 22.39 -12.79 -4.54
C PHE A 4 22.71 -12.66 -6.02
N SER A 5 21.72 -13.02 -6.85
CA SER A 5 21.70 -12.72 -8.29
C SER A 5 20.27 -12.34 -8.67
N ASP A 6 20.14 -11.33 -9.52
CA ASP A 6 18.88 -10.90 -10.12
C ASP A 6 18.60 -11.58 -11.47
N GLN A 7 19.52 -12.41 -11.95
CA GLN A 7 19.43 -13.16 -13.21
C GLN A 7 19.31 -14.67 -12.99
N ASN A 8 19.92 -15.18 -11.92
CA ASN A 8 19.97 -16.62 -11.63
C ASN A 8 19.36 -16.91 -10.26
N PHE A 9 18.65 -18.03 -10.16
CA PHE A 9 18.20 -18.53 -8.87
C PHE A 9 19.39 -19.13 -8.10
N ILE A 10 19.71 -18.54 -6.94
CA ILE A 10 20.75 -19.07 -6.03
C ILE A 10 20.10 -19.78 -4.85
N SER A 11 19.23 -19.08 -4.12
CA SER A 11 18.53 -19.63 -2.97
C SER A 11 17.19 -18.93 -2.78
N ASN A 12 16.24 -19.63 -2.15
CA ASN A 12 14.95 -19.05 -1.84
C ASN A 12 15.06 -17.85 -0.89
N LEU A 13 16.02 -17.88 0.04
CA LEU A 13 16.24 -16.79 1.00
C LEU A 13 16.73 -15.51 0.28
N SER A 14 17.74 -15.62 -0.59
CA SER A 14 18.25 -14.44 -1.30
C SER A 14 17.25 -13.87 -2.29
N SER A 15 16.49 -14.71 -3.00
CA SER A 15 15.37 -14.24 -3.85
C SER A 15 14.25 -13.58 -3.03
N LEU A 16 13.94 -14.10 -1.84
CA LEU A 16 12.94 -13.51 -0.93
C LEU A 16 13.34 -12.11 -0.50
N LEU A 17 14.58 -11.94 -0.04
CA LEU A 17 15.09 -10.66 0.41
C LEU A 17 15.17 -9.65 -0.74
N GLY A 18 15.67 -10.08 -1.91
CA GLY A 18 15.72 -9.22 -3.10
C GLY A 18 14.33 -8.78 -3.57
N TYR A 19 13.34 -9.67 -3.52
CA TYR A 19 11.97 -9.37 -3.93
C TYR A 19 11.36 -8.27 -3.05
N TYR A 20 11.49 -8.40 -1.73
CA TYR A 20 10.96 -7.40 -0.80
C TYR A 20 11.79 -6.12 -0.81
N ALA A 21 13.11 -6.18 -1.02
CA ALA A 21 13.93 -4.98 -1.20
C ALA A 21 13.42 -4.15 -2.40
N TYR A 22 13.23 -4.76 -3.56
CA TYR A 22 12.67 -4.07 -4.73
C TYR A 22 11.24 -3.57 -4.49
N THR A 23 10.40 -4.34 -3.79
CA THR A 23 9.03 -3.93 -3.44
C THR A 23 9.03 -2.68 -2.55
N ILE A 24 9.87 -2.66 -1.50
CA ILE A 24 9.99 -1.53 -0.57
C ILE A 24 10.53 -0.29 -1.28
N ILE A 25 11.59 -0.42 -2.06
CA ILE A 25 12.14 0.71 -2.84
C ILE A 25 11.12 1.23 -3.85
N GLY A 26 10.30 0.34 -4.42
CA GLY A 26 9.20 0.74 -5.30
C GLY A 26 8.17 1.60 -4.57
N LEU A 27 7.73 1.19 -3.38
CA LEU A 27 6.76 1.93 -2.58
C LEU A 27 7.32 3.28 -2.13
N ASP A 28 8.59 3.34 -1.74
CA ASP A 28 9.31 4.58 -1.44
C ASP A 28 9.35 5.51 -2.67
N LYS A 29 9.68 5.00 -3.85
CA LYS A 29 9.66 5.82 -5.06
C LYS A 29 8.26 6.33 -5.43
N ASP A 30 7.20 5.56 -5.14
CA ASP A 30 5.83 6.01 -5.33
C ASP A 30 5.43 7.14 -4.35
N SER A 31 6.07 7.28 -3.18
CA SER A 31 5.82 8.43 -2.29
C SER A 31 6.50 9.72 -2.77
N PHE A 32 7.64 9.62 -3.46
CA PHE A 32 8.38 10.79 -3.97
C PHE A 32 8.02 11.19 -5.40
N SER A 33 7.44 10.30 -6.19
CA SER A 33 7.06 10.58 -7.58
C SER A 33 5.86 9.74 -8.02
N LYS A 34 4.95 10.36 -8.76
CA LYS A 34 3.74 9.71 -9.27
C LYS A 34 4.11 8.48 -10.11
N LEU A 35 3.80 7.28 -9.59
CA LEU A 35 4.10 5.97 -10.19
C LEU A 35 5.61 5.67 -10.35
N GLY A 36 6.46 6.35 -9.59
CA GLY A 36 7.92 6.24 -9.65
C GLY A 36 8.47 4.85 -9.29
N GLY A 37 7.67 4.02 -8.60
CA GLY A 37 8.05 2.67 -8.19
C GLY A 37 8.07 1.62 -9.30
N THR A 38 7.47 1.91 -10.46
CA THR A 38 7.26 0.93 -11.55
C THR A 38 8.53 0.18 -11.97
N PRO A 39 9.70 0.84 -12.16
CA PRO A 39 10.93 0.13 -12.51
C PRO A 39 11.36 -0.90 -11.46
N MET A 40 11.10 -0.64 -10.18
CA MET A 40 11.45 -1.57 -9.09
C MET A 40 10.48 -2.73 -9.01
N TYR A 41 9.18 -2.49 -9.22
CA TYR A 41 8.19 -3.58 -9.26
C TYR A 41 8.44 -4.53 -10.43
N LEU A 42 8.92 -4.04 -11.58
CA LEU A 42 9.35 -4.88 -12.70
C LEU A 42 10.59 -5.73 -12.35
N LYS A 43 11.56 -5.18 -11.59
CA LYS A 43 12.68 -5.98 -11.06
C LYS A 43 12.21 -7.04 -10.07
N ALA A 44 11.27 -6.71 -9.19
CA ALA A 44 10.65 -7.68 -8.29
C ALA A 44 9.90 -8.78 -9.07
N GLN A 45 9.23 -8.42 -10.16
CA GLN A 45 8.55 -9.37 -11.05
C GLN A 45 9.54 -10.34 -11.72
N MET A 46 10.67 -9.82 -12.22
CA MET A 46 11.73 -10.65 -12.81
C MET A 46 12.27 -11.66 -11.78
N LEU A 47 12.59 -11.21 -10.57
CA LEU A 47 13.10 -12.08 -9.51
C LEU A 47 12.06 -13.11 -9.06
N MET A 48 10.79 -12.71 -8.98
CA MET A 48 9.68 -13.64 -8.73
C MET A 48 9.59 -14.73 -9.81
N ASN A 49 9.68 -14.36 -11.09
CA ASN A 49 9.64 -15.32 -12.20
C ASN A 49 10.83 -16.30 -12.14
N ILE A 50 12.03 -15.83 -11.80
CA ILE A 50 13.20 -16.68 -11.58
C ILE A 50 12.94 -17.67 -10.43
N ALA A 51 12.42 -17.18 -9.30
CA ALA A 51 12.17 -17.99 -8.10
C ALA A 51 11.05 -19.04 -8.26
N GLN A 52 10.13 -18.87 -9.22
CA GLN A 52 9.09 -19.88 -9.51
C GLN A 52 9.66 -21.23 -9.96
N THR A 53 10.87 -21.25 -10.53
CA THR A 53 11.54 -22.48 -10.99
C THR A 53 12.02 -23.38 -9.85
N ALA A 54 12.23 -22.83 -8.66
CA ALA A 54 12.78 -23.53 -7.50
C ALA A 54 11.76 -24.40 -6.73
N GLY A 55 10.48 -24.34 -7.09
CA GLY A 55 9.43 -25.17 -6.49
C GLY A 55 8.98 -24.75 -5.08
N ASN A 56 9.58 -23.72 -4.46
CA ASN A 56 9.11 -23.17 -3.18
C ASN A 56 7.74 -22.48 -3.33
N LYS A 57 6.91 -22.55 -2.28
CA LYS A 57 5.56 -21.95 -2.26
C LYS A 57 5.60 -20.43 -2.11
N GLY A 58 4.59 -19.78 -2.69
CA GLY A 58 4.26 -18.36 -2.60
C GLY A 58 4.82 -17.52 -3.75
N TRP A 59 5.46 -18.17 -4.73
CA TRP A 59 5.98 -17.52 -5.95
C TRP A 59 4.99 -17.62 -7.12
N LYS A 60 3.98 -18.51 -7.03
CA LYS A 60 3.00 -18.78 -8.08
C LYS A 60 1.60 -18.36 -7.65
N ALA A 61 0.75 -18.05 -8.63
CA ALA A 61 -0.65 -17.66 -8.39
C ALA A 61 -1.45 -18.72 -7.60
N ASN A 62 -1.16 -20.00 -7.81
CA ASN A 62 -1.86 -21.13 -7.19
C ASN A 62 -1.37 -21.47 -5.77
N ASP A 63 -0.37 -20.77 -5.24
CA ASP A 63 0.10 -20.93 -3.85
C ASP A 63 -0.80 -20.23 -2.81
N GLY A 64 -2.04 -19.92 -3.18
CA GLY A 64 -3.02 -19.18 -2.38
C GLY A 64 -3.20 -17.73 -2.86
N LEU A 65 -4.21 -17.04 -2.31
CA LEU A 65 -4.55 -15.67 -2.71
C LEU A 65 -3.70 -14.59 -2.02
N ARG A 66 -2.91 -14.97 -1.00
CA ARG A 66 -2.04 -14.06 -0.25
C ARG A 66 -0.59 -14.50 -0.34
N ASN A 67 0.08 -14.07 -1.40
CA ASN A 67 1.46 -14.44 -1.70
C ASN A 67 2.21 -13.32 -2.46
N ARG A 68 3.49 -13.56 -2.80
CA ARG A 68 4.32 -12.57 -3.50
C ARG A 68 3.86 -12.34 -4.93
N PHE A 69 3.34 -13.39 -5.57
CA PHE A 69 2.76 -13.28 -6.91
C PHE A 69 1.66 -12.21 -6.97
N TRP A 70 0.65 -12.34 -6.12
CA TRP A 70 -0.47 -11.42 -6.09
C TRP A 70 -0.08 -10.01 -5.65
N LEU A 71 0.90 -9.87 -4.75
CA LEU A 71 1.38 -8.55 -4.34
C LEU A 71 2.02 -7.81 -5.53
N ASN A 72 2.94 -8.46 -6.23
CA ASN A 72 3.61 -7.86 -7.38
C ASN A 72 2.65 -7.58 -8.54
N GLU A 73 1.75 -8.54 -8.81
CA GLU A 73 0.70 -8.38 -9.81
C GLU A 73 -0.14 -7.14 -9.50
N ASN A 74 -0.62 -6.99 -8.27
CA ASN A 74 -1.42 -5.83 -7.89
C ASN A 74 -0.66 -4.51 -8.03
N LEU A 75 0.63 -4.47 -7.69
CA LEU A 75 1.47 -3.26 -7.80
C LEU A 75 1.68 -2.79 -9.25
N LEU A 76 1.61 -3.71 -10.21
CA LEU A 76 1.75 -3.42 -11.64
C LEU A 76 0.40 -3.29 -12.36
N ASN A 77 -0.68 -3.83 -11.79
CA ASN A 77 -1.98 -3.83 -12.44
C ASN A 77 -2.63 -2.44 -12.45
N THR A 78 -3.16 -2.04 -13.60
CA THR A 78 -3.85 -0.76 -13.79
C THR A 78 -5.08 -0.58 -12.90
N SER A 79 -5.75 -1.67 -12.50
CA SER A 79 -6.89 -1.63 -11.56
C SER A 79 -6.52 -1.08 -10.18
N PHE A 80 -5.24 -1.14 -9.78
CA PHE A 80 -4.77 -0.60 -8.50
C PHE A 80 -3.90 0.65 -8.67
N ARG A 81 -3.86 1.22 -9.89
CA ARG A 81 -3.07 2.41 -10.20
C ARG A 81 -3.44 3.59 -9.30
N ASP A 82 -4.73 3.74 -9.00
CA ASP A 82 -5.22 4.86 -8.19
C ASP A 82 -4.71 4.80 -6.76
N LEU A 83 -4.50 3.60 -6.19
CA LEU A 83 -3.84 3.46 -4.89
C LEU A 83 -2.40 3.97 -4.93
N ARG A 84 -1.67 3.72 -6.02
CA ARG A 84 -0.29 4.21 -6.17
C ARG A 84 -0.24 5.73 -6.38
N VAL A 85 -1.23 6.29 -7.09
CA VAL A 85 -1.38 7.75 -7.21
C VAL A 85 -1.74 8.37 -5.85
N PHE A 86 -2.61 7.71 -5.08
CA PHE A 86 -2.93 8.10 -3.71
C PHE A 86 -1.68 8.12 -2.83
N ILE A 87 -0.80 7.11 -2.91
CA ILE A 87 0.47 7.09 -2.15
C ILE A 87 1.26 8.39 -2.38
N TYR A 88 1.45 8.78 -3.64
CA TYR A 88 2.15 10.03 -3.97
C TYR A 88 1.46 11.27 -3.38
N ASN A 89 0.16 11.42 -3.63
CA ASN A 89 -0.59 12.59 -3.18
C ASN A 89 -0.71 12.64 -1.65
N TYR A 90 -0.81 11.49 -0.99
CA TYR A 90 -0.89 11.38 0.45
C TYR A 90 0.38 11.91 1.12
N HIS A 91 1.56 11.61 0.58
CA HIS A 91 2.82 12.15 1.11
C HIS A 91 2.97 13.63 0.76
N LEU A 92 2.83 14.01 -0.52
CA LEU A 92 3.08 15.38 -0.97
C LEU A 92 2.03 16.40 -0.50
N ASN A 93 0.74 16.09 -0.65
CA ASN A 93 -0.35 17.03 -0.36
C ASN A 93 -0.98 16.80 1.01
N GLY A 94 -0.71 15.66 1.63
CA GLY A 94 -1.14 15.32 2.98
C GLY A 94 -0.05 15.58 4.01
N LEU A 95 0.92 14.66 4.10
CA LEU A 95 1.94 14.65 5.15
C LEU A 95 2.85 15.89 5.12
N ASP A 96 3.38 16.29 3.97
CA ASP A 96 4.24 17.49 3.88
C ASP A 96 3.46 18.75 4.28
N LYS A 97 2.15 18.79 3.98
CA LYS A 97 1.27 19.89 4.38
C LYS A 97 0.91 19.88 5.86
N LEU A 98 0.99 18.75 6.55
CA LEU A 98 0.83 18.71 8.02
C LEU A 98 1.92 19.51 8.72
N GLN A 99 3.15 19.51 8.20
CA GLN A 99 4.26 20.29 8.77
C GLN A 99 4.01 21.80 8.66
N GLU A 100 3.38 22.24 7.57
CA GLU A 100 3.02 23.65 7.37
C GLU A 100 1.77 24.03 8.19
N ASN A 101 0.70 23.23 8.12
CA ASN A 101 -0.57 23.48 8.77
C ASN A 101 -1.35 22.16 8.98
N ILE A 102 -1.41 21.73 10.24
CA ILE A 102 -2.03 20.45 10.61
C ILE A 102 -3.50 20.33 10.12
N PRO A 103 -4.41 21.29 10.41
CA PRO A 103 -5.79 21.21 9.90
C PRO A 103 -5.88 21.07 8.38
N ASN A 104 -5.09 21.83 7.62
CA ASN A 104 -5.12 21.80 6.17
C ASN A 104 -4.60 20.47 5.61
N GLY A 105 -3.47 19.97 6.13
CA GLY A 105 -2.93 18.67 5.71
C GLY A 105 -3.90 17.52 6.01
N ALA A 106 -4.54 17.52 7.18
CA ALA A 106 -5.53 16.50 7.55
C ALA A 106 -6.79 16.58 6.67
N LYS A 107 -7.27 17.79 6.31
CA LYS A 107 -8.40 17.97 5.36
C LYS A 107 -8.05 17.51 3.95
N ASN A 108 -6.82 17.73 3.50
CA ASN A 108 -6.34 17.20 2.22
C ASN A 108 -6.35 15.67 2.23
N ILE A 109 -5.85 15.04 3.29
CA ILE A 109 -5.90 13.58 3.45
C ILE A 109 -7.34 13.05 3.38
N LEU A 110 -8.27 13.68 4.12
CA LEU A 110 -9.70 13.32 4.07
C LEU A 110 -10.27 13.43 2.65
N THR A 111 -9.83 14.41 1.88
CA THR A 111 -10.28 14.60 0.50
C THR A 111 -9.73 13.50 -0.42
N LEU A 112 -8.44 13.17 -0.29
CA LEU A 112 -7.78 12.12 -1.06
C LEU A 112 -8.36 10.73 -0.79
N LEU A 113 -8.89 10.47 0.40
CA LEU A 113 -9.53 9.19 0.71
C LEU A 113 -10.73 8.88 -0.20
N ASN A 114 -11.42 9.88 -0.76
CA ASN A 114 -12.54 9.65 -1.67
C ASN A 114 -12.08 8.94 -2.96
N ASP A 115 -10.84 9.21 -3.41
CA ASP A 115 -10.26 8.58 -4.61
C ASP A 115 -10.16 7.04 -4.45
N LEU A 116 -10.09 6.55 -3.21
CA LEU A 116 -9.97 5.12 -2.91
C LEU A 116 -11.32 4.37 -2.90
N GLN A 117 -12.46 5.07 -2.98
CA GLN A 117 -13.77 4.40 -3.07
C GLN A 117 -13.95 3.64 -4.40
N VAL A 118 -13.27 4.09 -5.46
CA VAL A 118 -13.38 3.52 -6.81
C VAL A 118 -12.53 2.26 -6.99
N LEU A 119 -11.67 1.93 -6.02
CA LEU A 119 -10.84 0.73 -6.07
C LEU A 119 -11.70 -0.54 -6.03
N ASP A 120 -11.52 -1.40 -7.03
CA ASP A 120 -12.15 -2.73 -7.06
C ASP A 120 -11.52 -3.66 -6.01
N LYS A 121 -12.11 -3.66 -4.82
CA LYS A 121 -11.69 -4.50 -3.69
C LYS A 121 -12.15 -5.95 -3.81
N GLN A 122 -13.05 -6.28 -4.75
CA GLN A 122 -13.62 -7.63 -4.90
C GLN A 122 -12.78 -8.51 -5.82
N LYS A 123 -11.75 -7.95 -6.46
CA LYS A 123 -10.82 -8.71 -7.29
C LYS A 123 -10.08 -9.78 -6.48
N LEU A 124 -10.12 -11.02 -6.97
CA LEU A 124 -9.37 -12.15 -6.38
C LEU A 124 -7.88 -11.80 -6.31
N GLY A 125 -7.25 -12.07 -5.16
CA GLY A 125 -5.84 -11.76 -4.94
C GLY A 125 -5.55 -10.27 -4.71
N SER A 126 -6.56 -9.44 -4.42
CA SER A 126 -6.38 -8.03 -4.01
C SER A 126 -5.78 -7.94 -2.60
N ILE A 127 -4.46 -7.98 -2.51
CA ILE A 127 -3.73 -7.90 -1.24
C ILE A 127 -3.02 -6.57 -1.04
N PHE A 128 -2.69 -5.86 -2.12
CA PHE A 128 -1.97 -4.59 -2.04
C PHE A 128 -2.76 -3.53 -1.25
N PRO A 129 -4.07 -3.28 -1.50
CA PRO A 129 -4.84 -2.34 -0.70
C PRO A 129 -4.86 -2.69 0.78
N ASN A 130 -5.10 -3.97 1.10
CA ASN A 130 -5.14 -4.46 2.48
C ASN A 130 -3.80 -4.27 3.21
N VAL A 131 -2.68 -4.59 2.55
CA VAL A 131 -1.35 -4.44 3.12
C VAL A 131 -1.02 -2.96 3.35
N TYR A 132 -1.30 -2.10 2.37
CA TYR A 132 -1.03 -0.67 2.48
C TYR A 132 -1.87 -0.01 3.57
N LEU A 133 -3.19 -0.22 3.55
CA LEU A 133 -4.12 0.39 4.50
C LEU A 133 -3.85 -0.09 5.93
N ALA A 134 -3.59 -1.38 6.14
CA ALA A 134 -3.20 -1.90 7.45
C ALA A 134 -1.92 -1.23 8.00
N SER A 135 -0.95 -0.90 7.13
CA SER A 135 0.27 -0.18 7.53
C SER A 135 0.04 1.29 7.88
N LYS A 136 -1.05 1.89 7.36
CA LYS A 136 -1.39 3.30 7.54
C LYS A 136 -2.55 3.55 8.50
N ALA A 137 -3.24 2.52 8.97
CA ALA A 137 -4.45 2.67 9.76
C ALA A 137 -4.27 3.49 11.05
N ASP A 138 -3.18 3.27 11.80
CA ASP A 138 -2.91 4.05 13.02
C ASP A 138 -2.53 5.50 12.69
N GLU A 139 -1.75 5.71 11.63
CA GLU A 139 -1.36 7.03 11.14
C GLU A 139 -2.60 7.84 10.70
N LEU A 140 -3.46 7.24 9.88
CA LEU A 140 -4.72 7.83 9.42
C LEU A 140 -5.64 8.18 10.60
N SER A 141 -5.81 7.26 11.56
CA SER A 141 -6.63 7.52 12.74
C SER A 141 -6.11 8.72 13.53
N ASN A 142 -4.80 8.76 13.81
CA ASN A 142 -4.18 9.83 14.58
C ASN A 142 -4.24 11.20 13.86
N VAL A 143 -3.93 11.24 12.57
CA VAL A 143 -3.95 12.47 11.78
C VAL A 143 -5.38 12.99 11.66
N LEU A 144 -6.35 12.14 11.33
CA LEU A 144 -7.73 12.58 11.13
C LEU A 144 -8.42 12.94 12.46
N SER A 145 -7.96 12.39 13.60
CA SER A 145 -8.40 12.81 14.94
C SER A 145 -8.07 14.27 15.30
N THR A 146 -7.27 15.00 14.50
CA THR A 146 -7.03 16.43 14.71
C THR A 146 -8.09 17.32 14.09
N LEU A 147 -8.97 16.76 13.26
CA LEU A 147 -10.06 17.50 12.62
C LEU A 147 -11.23 17.75 13.59
N ASP A 148 -12.16 18.60 13.17
CA ASP A 148 -13.41 18.80 13.90
C ASP A 148 -14.29 17.53 13.88
N LEU A 149 -15.30 17.49 14.73
CA LEU A 149 -16.14 16.30 14.88
C LEU A 149 -16.86 15.93 13.57
N ALA A 150 -17.30 16.91 12.77
CA ALA A 150 -18.02 16.63 11.54
C ALA A 150 -17.11 15.93 10.51
N ASP A 151 -15.90 16.45 10.32
CA ASP A 151 -14.89 15.86 9.42
C ASP A 151 -14.41 14.50 9.93
N ARG A 152 -14.28 14.31 11.25
CA ARG A 152 -13.91 13.01 11.85
C ARG A 152 -14.96 11.93 11.61
N ILE A 153 -16.25 12.26 11.70
CA ILE A 153 -17.34 11.31 11.38
C ILE A 153 -17.34 10.98 9.89
N LYS A 154 -17.10 11.98 9.03
CA LYS A 154 -16.94 11.75 7.58
C LYS A 154 -15.78 10.80 7.28
N ALA A 155 -14.62 11.03 7.91
CA ALA A 155 -13.45 10.16 7.81
C ALA A 155 -13.76 8.72 8.24
N TYR A 156 -14.43 8.54 9.38
CA TYR A 156 -14.81 7.22 9.88
C TYR A 156 -15.70 6.47 8.88
N ASN A 157 -16.72 7.11 8.32
CA ASN A 157 -17.63 6.48 7.37
C ASN A 157 -16.88 6.04 6.10
N LEU A 158 -16.02 6.91 5.58
CA LEU A 158 -15.20 6.65 4.40
C LEU A 158 -14.21 5.49 4.63
N LEU A 159 -13.52 5.49 5.76
CA LEU A 159 -12.59 4.42 6.13
C LEU A 159 -13.29 3.10 6.45
N SER A 160 -14.52 3.13 6.95
CA SER A 160 -15.32 1.91 7.18
C SER A 160 -15.68 1.21 5.87
N GLU A 161 -15.83 1.97 4.78
CA GLU A 161 -16.06 1.43 3.44
C GLU A 161 -14.75 1.04 2.73
N ILE A 162 -13.68 1.81 2.93
CA ILE A 162 -12.39 1.59 2.26
C ILE A 162 -11.57 0.47 2.91
N ASP A 163 -11.59 0.41 4.24
CA ASP A 163 -10.73 -0.44 5.03
C ASP A 163 -11.49 -1.07 6.22
N PRO A 164 -12.51 -1.91 5.93
CA PRO A 164 -13.31 -2.54 6.97
C PRO A 164 -12.48 -3.42 7.92
N ALA A 165 -11.33 -3.95 7.45
CA ALA A 165 -10.44 -4.78 8.25
C ALA A 165 -9.81 -4.04 9.44
N ASN A 166 -9.71 -2.70 9.37
CA ASN A 166 -9.14 -1.87 10.44
C ASN A 166 -10.18 -0.98 11.14
N ILE A 167 -11.48 -1.26 11.00
CA ILE A 167 -12.56 -0.43 11.58
C ILE A 167 -12.37 -0.16 13.08
N GLY A 168 -11.88 -1.14 13.83
CA GLY A 168 -11.60 -1.00 15.26
C GLY A 168 -10.58 0.10 15.61
N LYS A 169 -9.64 0.41 14.71
CA LYS A 169 -8.69 1.53 14.85
C LYS A 169 -9.36 2.87 14.57
N TYR A 170 -10.31 2.91 13.64
CA TYR A 170 -11.01 4.12 13.23
C TYR A 170 -12.12 4.53 14.21
N GLU A 171 -12.56 3.64 15.10
CA GLU A 171 -13.47 3.94 16.21
C GLU A 171 -13.05 5.18 17.04
N ALA A 172 -11.74 5.43 17.15
CA ALA A 172 -11.21 6.62 17.82
C ALA A 172 -11.70 7.94 17.19
N LEU A 173 -12.06 7.95 15.91
CA LEU A 173 -12.58 9.13 15.22
C LEU A 173 -13.97 9.55 15.71
N LYS A 174 -14.77 8.62 16.27
CA LYS A 174 -16.12 8.93 16.77
C LYS A 174 -16.14 9.55 18.17
N LYS A 175 -15.07 9.45 18.94
CA LYS A 175 -15.04 9.93 20.34
C LYS A 175 -14.95 11.46 20.38
N ALA A 176 -15.88 12.14 21.04
CA ALA A 176 -15.70 13.55 21.39
C ALA A 176 -14.44 13.69 22.27
N ARG A 177 -13.62 14.72 22.01
CA ARG A 177 -12.49 15.07 22.88
C ARG A 177 -13.00 15.66 24.18
#